data_AF-A0A9R1NN87-F1
#
_entry.id   AF-A0A9R1NN87-F1
#
_cell.length_a   1.000
_cell.length_b   1.000
_cell.length_c   1.000
_cell.angle_alpha   90.00
_cell.angle_beta   90.00
_cell.angle_gamma   90.00
#
_symmetry.space_group_name_H-M   'P 1'
#
loop_
_entity.id
_entity.type
_entity.pdbx_description
1 polymer ?
#
loop_
_entity_poly.entity_id
_entity_poly.type
_entity_poly.pdbx_seq_one_letter_code
_entity_poly.pdbx_strand_id
1 'polypeptide(L)' 'MDAIRKACASLQEDYQPPVTFVVVQKRHHTRLFPEVHGKETDKSGNILPGTVVDTNICHPTEFDFYLCSHAGIQG' A
#
# COMPACT_ATOMS: atom_id res chain seq x y z
N MET A 1 5.05 -10.58 15.01
CA MET A 1 5.79 -9.48 15.69
C MET A 1 6.87 -9.96 16.63
N ASP A 2 6.73 -11.13 17.25
CA ASP A 2 7.64 -11.64 18.28
C ASP A 2 9.09 -11.78 17.83
N ALA A 3 9.34 -12.23 16.60
CA ALA A 3 10.71 -12.38 16.07
C ALA A 3 11.46 -11.04 16.03
N ILE A 4 10.78 -9.95 15.60
CA ILE A 4 11.35 -8.61 15.56
C ILE A 4 11.68 -8.14 16.99
N ARG A 5 10.75 -8.32 17.94
CA ARG A 5 10.97 -7.93 19.34
C ARG A 5 12.10 -8.72 20.01
N LYS A 6 12.20 -10.03 19.74
CA LYS A 6 13.31 -10.88 20.20
C LYS A 6 14.66 -10.41 19.63
N ALA A 7 14.70 -10.01 18.36
CA ALA A 7 15.91 -9.45 17.75
C ALA A 7 16.34 -8.13 18.42
N CYS A 8 15.40 -7.21 18.69
CA CYS A 8 15.70 -5.97 19.42
C CYS A 8 16.27 -6.26 20.82
N ALA A 9 15.64 -7.16 21.57
CA ALA A 9 16.10 -7.54 22.91
C ALA A 9 17.48 -8.22 22.90
N SER A 10 17.85 -8.90 21.82
CA SER A 10 19.17 -9.53 21.68
C SER A 10 20.32 -8.52 21.47
N LEU A 11 20.00 -7.29 21.06
CA LEU A 11 20.99 -6.22 20.87
C LEU A 11 21.29 -5.47 22.16
N GLN A 12 20.26 -5.16 22.95
CA GLN A 12 20.38 -4.45 24.22
C GLN A 12 19.15 -4.76 25.09
N GLU A 13 19.40 -4.96 26.38
CA GLU A 13 18.33 -5.03 27.39
C GLU A 13 17.47 -3.75 27.33
N ASP A 14 16.16 -3.94 27.43
CA ASP A 14 15.13 -2.89 27.33
C ASP A 14 15.05 -2.10 26.01
N TYR A 15 15.75 -2.51 24.94
CA TYR A 15 15.60 -1.87 23.64
C TYR A 15 14.26 -2.23 22.98
N GLN A 16 13.27 -1.34 23.16
CA GLN A 16 11.92 -1.47 22.63
C GLN A 16 11.58 -0.33 21.66
N PRO A 17 12.17 -0.30 20.44
CA PRO A 17 11.82 0.71 19.46
C PRO A 17 10.35 0.59 19.04
N PRO A 18 9.67 1.69 18.67
CA PRO A 18 8.38 1.63 18.01
C PRO A 18 8.48 0.84 16.70
N VAL A 19 7.54 -0.06 16.44
CA VAL A 19 7.51 -0.86 15.22
C VAL A 19 6.18 -0.66 14.51
N THR A 20 6.27 -0.22 13.25
CA THR A 20 5.13 -0.22 12.32
C THR A 20 5.25 -1.44 11.42
N PHE A 21 4.22 -2.28 11.39
CA PHE A 21 4.18 -3.46 10.54
C PHE A 21 3.17 -3.24 9.42
N VAL A 22 3.63 -3.26 8.17
CA VAL A 22 2.80 -3.01 6.98
C VAL A 22 2.85 -4.23 6.09
N VAL A 23 1.68 -4.74 5.71
CA VAL A 23 1.55 -5.82 4.72
C VAL A 23 1.38 -5.21 3.34
N VAL A 24 2.14 -5.70 2.36
CA VAL A 24 2.04 -5.26 0.96
C VAL A 24 1.53 -6.42 0.11
N GLN A 25 0.39 -6.23 -0.55
CA GLN A 25 -0.22 -7.24 -1.40
C GLN A 25 -0.37 -6.72 -2.83
N LYS A 26 0.46 -7.22 -3.76
CA LYS A 26 0.33 -6.89 -5.20
C LYS A 26 -0.70 -7.75 -5.93
N ARG A 27 -0.94 -8.98 -5.46
CA ARG A 27 -1.82 -9.96 -6.10
C ARG A 27 -3.18 -9.94 -5.40
N HIS A 28 -4.12 -9.16 -5.93
CA HIS A 28 -5.51 -9.07 -5.49
C HIS A 28 -6.44 -8.80 -6.68
N HIS A 29 -7.75 -8.87 -6.44
CA HIS A 29 -8.77 -8.65 -7.47
C HIS A 29 -9.29 -7.20 -7.55
N THR A 30 -8.89 -6.31 -6.64
CA THR A 30 -9.20 -4.87 -6.74
C THR A 30 -8.58 -4.26 -8.00
N ARG A 31 -9.36 -3.44 -8.70
CA ARG A 31 -8.95 -2.67 -9.88
C ARG A 31 -9.46 -1.25 -9.72
N LEU A 32 -8.64 -0.28 -10.09
CA LEU A 32 -8.94 1.15 -10.02
C LEU A 32 -8.89 1.70 -11.43
N PHE A 33 -9.93 2.47 -11.80
CA PHE A 33 -10.05 3.08 -13.11
C PHE A 33 -10.31 4.59 -12.93
N PRO A 34 -9.77 5.43 -13.82
CA PRO A 34 -10.11 6.85 -13.87
C PRO A 34 -11.61 7.02 -14.17
N GLU A 35 -12.25 8.00 -13.54
CA GLU A 35 -13.66 8.30 -13.81
C GLU A 35 -13.87 8.81 -15.24
N VAL A 36 -12.92 9.62 -15.75
CA VAL A 36 -12.96 10.18 -17.09
C VAL A 36 -11.74 9.71 -17.90
N HIS A 37 -11.97 8.87 -18.91
CA HIS A 37 -10.90 8.42 -19.79
C HIS A 37 -10.20 9.60 -20.50
N GLY A 38 -8.86 9.58 -20.51
CA GLY A 38 -8.01 10.61 -21.12
C GLY A 38 -7.72 11.82 -20.22
N LYS A 39 -8.35 11.93 -19.05
CA LYS A 39 -7.94 12.83 -17.97
C LYS A 39 -7.42 11.99 -16.82
N GLU A 40 -6.30 12.41 -16.23
CA GLU A 40 -5.70 11.71 -15.07
C GLU A 40 -5.37 10.24 -15.36
N THR A 41 -4.99 9.95 -16.61
CA THR A 41 -4.53 8.63 -17.05
C THR A 41 -3.11 8.69 -17.56
N ASP A 42 -2.40 7.57 -17.46
CA ASP A 42 -1.17 7.39 -18.21
C ASP A 42 -1.44 7.11 -19.70
N LYS A 43 -0.38 6.88 -20.48
CA LYS A 43 -0.47 6.60 -21.91
C LYS A 43 -1.18 5.28 -22.24
N SER A 44 -1.24 4.34 -21.29
CA SER A 44 -1.94 3.06 -21.45
C SER A 44 -3.42 3.14 -21.04
N GLY A 45 -3.87 4.28 -20.50
CA GLY A 45 -5.22 4.47 -19.98
C GLY A 45 -5.41 4.01 -18.53
N ASN A 46 -4.34 3.59 -17.85
CA ASN A 46 -4.38 3.26 -16.42
C ASN A 46 -4.37 4.54 -15.55
N ILE A 47 -4.70 4.38 -14.28
CA ILE A 47 -4.53 5.43 -13.26
C ILE A 47 -3.07 5.89 -13.18
N LEU A 48 -2.85 7.16 -12.84
CA LEU A 48 -1.51 7.73 -12.74
C LEU A 48 -0.68 7.11 -11.58
N PRO A 49 0.65 7.04 -11.73
CA PRO A 49 1.53 6.75 -10.60
C PRO A 49 1.31 7.76 -9.48
N GLY A 50 1.18 7.29 -8.25
CA GLY A 50 0.88 8.11 -7.07
C GLY A 50 -0.60 8.16 -6.70
N THR A 51 -1.50 7.55 -7.48
CA THR A 51 -2.91 7.41 -7.06
C THR A 51 -2.99 6.61 -5.75
N VAL A 52 -3.58 7.24 -4.73
CA VAL A 52 -3.87 6.66 -3.41
C VAL A 52 -5.37 6.59 -3.22
N VAL A 53 -5.85 5.47 -2.67
CA VAL A 53 -7.24 5.31 -2.20
C VAL A 53 -7.20 4.77 -0.78
N ASP A 54 -7.63 5.58 0.18
CA ASP A 54 -7.69 5.28 1.62
C ASP A 54 -9.12 5.47 2.19
N THR A 55 -10.10 5.65 1.31
CA THR A 55 -11.51 5.87 1.67
C THR A 55 -12.44 4.98 0.84
N ASN A 56 -13.70 4.84 1.30
CA ASN A 56 -14.82 4.13 0.65
C ASN A 56 -14.69 2.61 0.48
N ILE A 57 -13.62 2.13 -0.17
CA ILE A 57 -13.41 0.71 -0.52
C ILE A 57 -12.39 0.00 0.39
N CYS A 58 -11.75 0.76 1.28
CA CYS A 58 -10.84 0.27 2.31
C CYS A 58 -11.61 -0.40 3.45
N HIS A 59 -10.88 -1.07 4.35
CA HIS A 59 -11.48 -1.73 5.51
C HIS A 59 -12.21 -0.70 6.38
N PRO A 60 -13.42 -1.00 6.88
CA PRO A 60 -14.24 -0.02 7.62
C PRO A 60 -13.62 0.46 8.94
N THR A 61 -12.66 -0.28 9.50
CA THR A 61 -12.08 -0.01 10.82
C THR A 61 -10.57 -0.25 10.92
N GLU A 62 -9.95 -0.89 9.93
CA GLU A 62 -8.52 -1.20 9.97
C GLU A 62 -7.77 -0.15 9.14
N PHE A 63 -6.45 -0.06 9.33
CA PHE A 63 -5.64 0.91 8.62
C PHE A 63 -5.03 0.29 7.36
N ASP A 64 -5.76 0.37 6.25
CA ASP A 64 -5.31 -0.03 4.93
C ASP A 64 -5.52 1.08 3.89
N PHE A 65 -4.79 0.97 2.78
CA PHE A 65 -4.91 1.86 1.62
C PHE A 65 -4.39 1.14 0.38
N TYR A 66 -4.86 1.58 -0.79
CA TYR A 66 -4.30 1.22 -2.08
C TYR A 66 -3.34 2.32 -2.54
N LEU A 67 -2.19 1.92 -3.08
CA LEU A 67 -1.24 2.82 -3.72
C LEU A 67 -0.81 2.22 -5.06
N CYS A 68 -1.11 2.93 -6.15
CA CYS A 68 -0.53 2.65 -7.45
C CYS A 68 0.78 3.45 -7.60
N SER A 69 1.91 2.90 -7.17
CA SER A 69 3.19 3.62 -7.15
C SER A 69 3.94 3.67 -8.50
N HIS A 70 3.41 3.04 -9.56
CA HIS A 70 4.13 2.86 -10.82
C HIS A 70 3.20 3.11 -12.01
N ALA A 71 3.80 3.40 -13.17
CA ALA A 71 3.06 3.59 -14.41
C ALA A 71 2.61 2.22 -14.97
N GLY A 72 1.37 2.17 -15.45
CA GLY A 72 0.88 1.07 -16.25
C GLY A 72 1.53 1.12 -17.63
N ILE A 73 2.37 0.14 -17.94
CA ILE A 73 2.96 0.03 -19.29
C ILE A 73 1.99 -0.74 -20.19
N GLN A 74 1.38 -1.78 -19.64
CA GLN A 74 0.46 -2.66 -20.34
C GLN A 74 -0.49 -3.31 -19.33
N GLY A 75 -1.75 -3.49 -19.74
CA GLY A 75 -2.79 -4.20 -18.99
C GLY A 75 -3.14 -5.51 -19.65
#